data_AF-A0A3Q9RN91-F1
#
_entry.id   AF-A0A3Q9RN91-F1
#
_cell.length_a   1.000
_cell.length_b   1.000
_cell.length_c   1.000
_cell.angle_alpha   90.00
_cell.angle_beta   90.00
_cell.angle_gamma   90.00
#
_symmetry.space_group_name_H-M   'P 1'
#
loop_
_entity.id
_entity.type
_entity.pdbx_description
1 polymer ?
#
loop_
_entity_poly.entity_id
_entity_poly.type
_entity_poly.pdbx_seq_one_letter_code
_entity_poly.pdbx_strand_id
1 'polypeptide(L)'
;MKYRCNTPTNWAYKWYGGKGITYHDEWEKFEPFYNWAISNGYEDNLTLDRIDPTKNYEPSNCRWVTMEFQNKNKSNCYKITIDGETKTSLEWCEIYNLNHRTFLTRRNVYGWDNVKAITTPVTKRKNPAGFNTKINENKSQIT
;
A
#
# COMPACT_ATOMS: atom_id res chain seq x y z
N MET A 1 -3.82 -17.16 8.15
CA MET A 1 -3.56 -16.21 9.26
C MET A 1 -2.99 -16.85 10.52
N LYS A 2 -3.09 -18.17 10.70
CA LYS A 2 -2.72 -18.87 11.95
C LYS A 2 -1.35 -18.50 12.53
N TYR A 3 -0.31 -18.51 11.70
CA TYR A 3 1.06 -18.25 12.13
C TYR A 3 1.27 -16.85 12.75
N ARG A 4 0.53 -15.83 12.32
CA ARG A 4 0.61 -14.48 12.94
C ARG A 4 -0.26 -14.34 14.20
N CYS A 5 -1.26 -15.19 14.38
CA CYS A 5 -2.19 -15.12 15.53
C CYS A 5 -1.71 -15.98 16.70
N ASN A 6 -1.10 -17.14 16.44
CA ASN A 6 -0.85 -18.14 17.50
C ASN A 6 0.63 -18.31 17.85
N THR A 7 1.54 -17.69 17.12
CA THR A 7 2.98 -17.94 17.29
C THR A 7 3.68 -16.71 17.86
N PRO A 8 3.97 -16.65 19.18
CA PRO A 8 4.63 -15.51 19.81
C PRO A 8 6.00 -15.16 19.23
N THR A 9 6.71 -16.13 18.66
CA THR A 9 8.01 -15.93 18.01
C THR A 9 7.90 -15.29 16.62
N ASN A 10 6.68 -15.20 16.06
CA ASN A 10 6.46 -14.52 14.79
C ASN A 10 6.62 -13.00 14.98
N TRP A 11 7.42 -12.35 14.13
CA TRP A 11 7.65 -10.90 14.18
C TRP A 11 6.37 -10.06 14.11
N ALA A 12 5.34 -10.57 13.43
CA ALA A 12 4.04 -9.92 13.28
C ALA A 12 3.13 -10.14 14.51
N TYR A 13 3.41 -11.12 15.38
CA TYR A 13 2.55 -11.50 16.50
C TYR A 13 2.13 -10.32 17.35
N LYS A 14 3.05 -9.39 17.66
CA LYS A 14 2.78 -8.16 18.42
C LYS A 14 1.65 -7.29 17.87
N TRP A 15 1.36 -7.40 16.57
CA TRP A 15 0.29 -6.66 15.89
C TRP A 15 -1.01 -7.45 15.74
N TYR A 16 -0.97 -8.76 15.98
CA TYR A 16 -2.07 -9.70 15.80
C TYR A 16 -2.35 -10.45 17.10
N GLY A 17 -1.77 -11.64 17.31
CA GLY A 17 -2.01 -12.46 18.50
C GLY A 17 -1.71 -11.72 19.81
N GLY A 18 -0.66 -10.89 19.85
CA GLY A 18 -0.32 -10.06 21.00
C GLY A 18 -1.35 -8.97 21.33
N LYS A 19 -2.29 -8.69 20.42
CA LYS A 19 -3.46 -7.81 20.64
C LYS A 19 -4.77 -8.59 20.86
N GLY A 20 -4.71 -9.92 20.97
CA GLY A 20 -5.89 -10.77 21.09
C GLY A 20 -6.64 -11.01 19.77
N ILE A 21 -6.05 -10.69 18.62
CA ILE A 21 -6.65 -10.98 17.31
C ILE A 21 -6.53 -12.49 17.04
N THR A 22 -7.67 -13.13 16.81
CA THR A 22 -7.78 -14.55 16.48
C THR A 22 -8.43 -14.75 15.11
N TYR A 23 -8.85 -15.98 14.81
CA TYR A 23 -9.57 -16.36 13.62
C TYR A 23 -10.76 -17.26 13.96
N HIS A 24 -11.72 -17.34 13.05
CA HIS A 24 -12.90 -18.18 13.15
C HIS A 24 -12.50 -19.64 13.42
N ASP A 25 -13.07 -20.27 14.44
CA ASP A 25 -12.63 -21.58 14.93
C ASP A 25 -12.65 -22.67 13.85
N GLU A 26 -13.62 -22.63 12.94
CA GLU A 26 -13.70 -23.58 11.81
C GLU A 26 -12.52 -23.47 10.84
N TRP A 27 -11.88 -22.30 10.75
CA TRP A 27 -10.68 -22.08 9.94
C TRP A 27 -9.42 -22.68 10.59
N GLU A 28 -9.56 -23.36 11.73
CA GLU A 28 -8.57 -24.32 12.21
C GLU A 28 -8.41 -25.51 11.24
N LYS A 29 -9.43 -25.84 10.45
CA LYS A 29 -9.28 -26.78 9.34
C LYS A 29 -9.13 -26.01 8.04
N PHE A 30 -8.37 -26.56 7.10
CA PHE A 30 -8.20 -25.92 5.79
C PHE A 30 -9.51 -25.91 5.00
N GLU A 31 -10.27 -27.00 5.04
CA GLU A 31 -11.48 -27.19 4.24
C GLU A 31 -12.56 -26.11 4.46
N PRO A 32 -12.95 -25.73 5.69
CA PRO A 32 -13.92 -24.65 5.89
C PRO A 32 -13.40 -23.28 5.41
N PHE A 33 -12.11 -23.02 5.58
CA PHE A 33 -11.49 -21.80 5.06
C PHE A 33 -11.49 -21.77 3.53
N TYR A 34 -11.15 -22.89 2.88
CA TYR A 34 -11.14 -23.01 1.42
C TYR A 34 -12.54 -22.81 0.82
N ASN A 35 -13.55 -23.46 1.38
CA ASN A 35 -14.93 -23.32 0.92
C ASN A 35 -15.44 -21.88 1.06
N TRP A 36 -15.12 -21.21 2.17
CA TRP A 36 -15.37 -19.78 2.32
C TRP A 36 -14.60 -18.96 1.27
N ALA A 37 -13.30 -19.23 1.08
CA ALA A 37 -12.44 -18.48 0.17
C ALA A 37 -12.99 -18.46 -1.26
N ILE A 38 -13.29 -19.64 -1.81
CA ILE A 38 -13.82 -19.79 -3.18
C ILE A 38 -15.21 -19.16 -3.29
N SER A 39 -16.10 -19.40 -2.33
CA SER A 39 -17.46 -18.85 -2.34
C SER A 39 -17.51 -17.32 -2.18
N ASN A 40 -16.41 -16.71 -1.73
CA ASN A 40 -16.31 -15.27 -1.48
C ASN A 40 -15.37 -14.56 -2.48
N GLY A 41 -15.07 -15.18 -3.62
CA GLY A 41 -14.37 -14.53 -4.74
C GLY A 41 -12.85 -14.50 -4.60
N TYR A 42 -12.25 -15.56 -4.06
CA TYR A 42 -10.80 -15.74 -4.13
C TYR A 42 -10.31 -15.79 -5.59
N GLU A 43 -9.21 -15.09 -5.85
CA GLU A 43 -8.41 -15.16 -7.07
C GLU A 43 -6.92 -15.09 -6.69
N ASP A 44 -6.03 -15.64 -7.52
CA ASP A 44 -4.60 -15.80 -7.19
C ASP A 44 -3.83 -14.46 -7.02
N ASN A 45 -4.36 -13.39 -7.58
CA ASN A 45 -3.82 -12.02 -7.44
C ASN A 45 -4.36 -11.29 -6.19
N LEU A 46 -5.23 -11.93 -5.40
CA LEU A 46 -5.84 -11.34 -4.22
C LEU A 46 -5.19 -11.81 -2.92
N THR A 47 -5.40 -11.01 -1.89
CA THR A 47 -4.87 -11.24 -0.54
C THR A 47 -5.97 -11.06 0.49
N LEU A 48 -5.88 -11.85 1.56
CA LEU A 48 -6.85 -11.80 2.65
C LEU A 48 -6.63 -10.54 3.51
N ASP A 49 -7.61 -9.65 3.51
CA ASP A 49 -7.67 -8.44 4.32
C ASP A 49 -8.75 -8.52 5.40
N ARG A 50 -8.63 -7.69 6.43
CA ARG A 50 -9.69 -7.46 7.42
C ARG A 50 -10.34 -6.12 7.14
N ILE A 51 -11.67 -6.09 7.05
CA ILE A 51 -12.46 -4.87 6.83
C ILE A 51 -12.24 -3.92 8.00
N ASP A 52 -12.41 -4.42 9.23
CA ASP A 52 -12.04 -3.76 10.46
C ASP A 52 -10.74 -4.37 11.02
N PRO A 53 -9.61 -3.63 11.03
CA PRO A 53 -8.32 -4.12 11.49
C PRO A 53 -8.26 -4.39 13.00
N THR A 54 -9.27 -3.96 13.77
CA THR A 54 -9.37 -4.21 15.22
C THR A 54 -10.05 -5.54 15.55
N LYS A 55 -10.78 -6.13 14.59
CA LYS A 55 -11.54 -7.37 14.76
C LYS A 55 -10.80 -8.61 14.26
N ASN A 56 -11.37 -9.78 14.52
CA ASN A 56 -10.79 -11.09 14.19
C ASN A 56 -10.83 -11.39 12.70
N TYR A 57 -10.16 -12.47 12.30
CA TYR A 57 -10.36 -13.06 10.98
C TYR A 57 -11.61 -13.92 10.99
N GLU A 58 -12.70 -13.42 10.41
CA GLU A 58 -13.99 -14.10 10.37
C GLU A 58 -14.70 -13.83 9.05
N PRO A 59 -15.63 -14.70 8.60
CA PRO A 59 -16.32 -14.54 7.33
C PRO A 59 -16.91 -13.15 7.08
N SER A 60 -17.44 -12.51 8.14
CA SER A 60 -18.06 -11.18 8.10
C SER A 60 -17.07 -10.02 8.11
N ASN A 61 -15.82 -10.25 8.53
CA ASN A 61 -14.78 -9.23 8.65
C ASN A 61 -13.63 -9.43 7.65
N CYS A 62 -13.67 -10.48 6.84
CA CYS A 62 -12.65 -10.76 5.85
C CYS A 62 -13.11 -10.44 4.43
N ARG A 63 -12.17 -10.01 3.60
CA ARG A 63 -12.38 -9.77 2.16
C ARG A 63 -11.13 -10.10 1.38
N TRP A 64 -11.31 -10.39 0.09
CA TRP A 64 -10.22 -10.50 -0.87
C TRP A 64 -9.97 -9.16 -1.52
N VAL A 65 -8.71 -8.71 -1.49
CA VAL A 65 -8.30 -7.43 -2.07
C VAL A 65 -6.92 -7.56 -2.72
N THR A 66 -6.63 -6.71 -3.69
CA THR A 66 -5.30 -6.68 -4.29
C THR A 66 -4.26 -6.15 -3.31
N MET A 67 -2.99 -6.47 -3.57
CA MET A 67 -1.88 -5.93 -2.79
C MET A 67 -1.80 -4.40 -2.89
N GLU A 68 -2.14 -3.81 -4.05
CA GLU A 68 -2.19 -2.35 -4.19
C GLU A 68 -3.22 -1.76 -3.23
N PHE A 69 -4.40 -2.37 -3.14
CA PHE A 69 -5.45 -1.91 -2.24
C PHE A 69 -5.02 -1.96 -0.77
N GLN A 70 -4.38 -3.06 -0.32
CA GLN A 70 -3.82 -3.12 1.04
C GLN A 70 -2.78 -2.03 1.27
N ASN A 71 -1.90 -1.78 0.30
CA ASN A 71 -0.87 -0.76 0.40
C ASN A 71 -1.45 0.65 0.53
N LYS A 72 -2.54 0.96 -0.19
CA LYS A 72 -3.24 2.25 -0.08
C LYS A 72 -3.87 2.48 1.31
N ASN A 73 -4.22 1.40 2.01
CA ASN A 73 -4.84 1.47 3.34
C ASN A 73 -3.84 1.45 4.50
N LYS A 74 -2.54 1.30 4.25
CA LYS A 74 -1.53 1.34 5.32
C LYS A 74 -1.52 2.73 5.97
N SER A 75 -1.37 2.77 7.29
CA SER A 75 -1.30 4.01 8.08
C SER A 75 -0.12 4.91 7.70
N ASN A 76 0.94 4.34 7.12
CA ASN A 76 2.09 5.10 6.63
C ASN A 76 1.89 5.67 5.21
N CYS A 77 0.74 5.40 4.58
CA CYS A 77 0.40 5.97 3.28
C CYS A 77 -0.18 7.38 3.47
N TYR A 78 0.54 8.40 3.01
CA TYR A 78 0.08 9.79 3.09
C TYR A 78 -1.08 10.02 2.14
N LYS A 79 -2.27 10.26 2.68
CA LYS A 79 -3.45 10.74 1.94
C LYS A 79 -3.41 12.26 1.89
N ILE A 80 -3.40 12.82 0.69
CA ILE A 80 -3.23 14.26 0.45
C ILE A 80 -4.41 14.73 -0.40
N THR A 81 -5.02 15.84 0.00
CA THR A 81 -6.10 16.48 -0.74
C THR A 81 -5.54 17.65 -1.56
N ILE A 82 -5.76 17.64 -2.87
CA ILE A 82 -5.40 18.72 -3.80
C ILE A 82 -6.64 18.99 -4.66
N ASP A 83 -7.09 20.24 -4.72
CA ASP A 83 -8.26 20.69 -5.50
C ASP A 83 -9.53 19.87 -5.28
N GLY A 84 -9.79 19.46 -4.03
CA GLY A 84 -10.98 18.70 -3.63
C GLY A 84 -10.87 17.18 -3.83
N GLU A 85 -9.82 16.69 -4.49
CA GLU A 85 -9.57 15.27 -4.65
C GLU A 85 -8.58 14.75 -3.61
N THR A 86 -8.86 13.58 -3.02
CA THR A 86 -7.93 12.92 -2.09
C THR A 86 -7.31 11.68 -2.74
N LYS A 87 -5.98 11.65 -2.83
CA LYS A 87 -5.21 10.51 -3.32
C LYS A 87 -4.03 10.23 -2.41
N THR A 88 -3.38 9.10 -2.62
CA THR A 88 -2.11 8.79 -1.96
C THR A 88 -0.99 9.68 -2.50
N SER A 89 0.05 9.91 -1.69
CA SER A 89 1.25 10.63 -2.14
C SER A 89 1.91 10.02 -3.37
N LEU A 90 1.79 8.70 -3.58
CA LEU A 90 2.34 8.02 -4.74
C LEU A 90 1.54 8.35 -6.01
N GLU A 91 0.22 8.26 -5.95
CA GLU A 91 -0.66 8.64 -7.07
C GLU A 91 -0.48 10.12 -7.44
N TRP A 92 -0.36 11.00 -6.45
CA TRP A 92 -0.03 12.40 -6.73
C TRP A 92 1.37 12.57 -7.32
N CYS A 93 2.36 11.83 -6.84
CA CYS A 93 3.70 11.85 -7.43
C CYS A 93 3.67 11.42 -8.91
N GLU A 94 2.88 10.42 -9.28
CA GLU A 94 2.70 9.99 -10.67
C GLU A 94 2.06 11.10 -11.51
N ILE A 95 0.97 11.71 -11.03
CA ILE A 95 0.25 12.80 -11.72
C ILE A 95 1.17 14.02 -11.95
N TYR A 96 1.95 14.41 -10.96
CA TYR A 96 2.87 15.56 -11.06
C TYR A 96 4.25 15.19 -11.62
N ASN A 97 4.44 13.95 -12.09
CA ASN A 97 5.72 13.42 -12.57
C ASN A 97 6.89 13.69 -11.59
N LEU A 98 6.63 13.50 -10.31
CA LEU A 98 7.56 13.68 -9.20
C LEU A 98 8.06 12.32 -8.73
N ASN A 99 9.38 12.17 -8.57
CA ASN A 99 9.90 10.97 -7.92
C ASN A 99 9.46 10.95 -6.44
N HIS A 100 8.82 9.86 -6.00
CA HIS A 100 8.30 9.73 -4.62
C HIS A 100 9.35 9.95 -3.53
N ARG A 101 10.61 9.59 -3.78
CA ARG A 101 11.73 9.88 -2.87
C ARG A 101 11.99 11.38 -2.71
N THR A 102 11.73 12.16 -3.75
CA THR A 102 11.80 13.63 -3.69
C THR A 102 10.70 14.17 -2.78
N PHE A 103 9.47 13.68 -2.92
CA PHE A 103 8.38 14.01 -1.99
C PHE A 103 8.76 13.69 -0.53
N LEU A 104 9.26 12.48 -0.26
CA LEU A 104 9.67 12.07 1.08
C LEU A 104 10.81 12.95 1.62
N THR A 105 11.78 13.33 0.79
CA THR A 105 12.86 14.24 1.19
C THR A 105 12.31 15.62 1.55
N ARG A 106 11.46 16.20 0.69
CA ARG A 106 10.84 17.51 0.94
C ARG A 106 10.05 17.53 2.24
N ARG A 107 9.26 16.49 2.48
CA ARG A 107 8.46 16.36 3.70
C ARG A 107 9.32 16.16 4.95
N ASN A 108 10.17 15.14 4.94
CA ASN A 108 10.83 14.66 6.16
C ASN A 108 12.12 15.42 6.49
N VAL A 109 12.81 15.95 5.48
CA VAL A 109 14.10 16.65 5.66
C VAL A 109 13.90 18.15 5.60
N TYR A 110 13.12 18.64 4.63
CA TYR A 110 12.90 20.10 4.47
C TYR A 110 11.67 20.61 5.21
N GLY A 111 10.87 19.72 5.80
CA GLY A 111 9.68 20.10 6.58
C GLY A 111 8.55 20.71 5.74
N TRP A 112 8.51 20.45 4.43
CA TRP A 112 7.45 20.99 3.58
C TRP A 112 6.11 20.33 3.90
N ASP A 113 5.04 21.12 3.79
CA ASP A 113 3.70 20.57 3.79
C ASP A 113 3.48 19.65 2.57
N ASN A 114 2.48 18.78 2.68
CA ASN A 114 2.23 17.75 1.68
C ASN A 114 1.90 18.31 0.29
N VAL A 115 1.11 19.38 0.23
CA VAL A 115 0.67 19.96 -1.05
C VAL A 115 1.88 20.59 -1.73
N LYS A 116 2.62 21.45 -1.04
CA LYS A 116 3.85 22.06 -1.57
C LYS A 116 4.88 21.02 -1.98
N ALA A 117 5.05 19.96 -1.19
CA ALA A 117 6.00 18.88 -1.47
C ALA A 117 5.70 18.15 -2.79
N ILE A 118 4.41 18.01 -3.13
CA ILE A 118 3.94 17.40 -4.38
C ILE A 118 4.00 18.41 -5.54
N THR A 119 3.40 19.59 -5.38
CA THR A 119 3.11 20.50 -6.51
C THR A 119 4.31 21.29 -6.99
N THR A 120 5.39 21.38 -6.21
CA THR A 120 6.60 22.10 -6.62
C THR A 120 7.42 21.26 -7.62
N PRO A 121 7.69 21.75 -8.85
CA PRO A 121 8.51 21.01 -9.81
C PRO A 121 9.96 20.80 -9.33
N VAL A 122 10.63 19.74 -9.80
CA VAL A 122 12.07 19.58 -9.59
C VAL A 122 12.80 20.44 -10.62
N THR A 123 13.69 21.32 -10.16
CA THR A 123 14.56 22.06 -11.08
C THR A 123 15.52 21.07 -11.74
N LYS A 124 15.53 21.02 -13.08
CA LYS A 124 16.57 20.26 -13.80
C LYS A 124 17.92 20.83 -13.40
N ARG A 125 18.81 20.00 -12.84
CA ARG A 125 20.21 20.37 -12.72
C ARG A 125 20.70 20.67 -14.14
N LYS A 126 21.36 21.81 -14.35
CA LYS A 126 22.14 21.99 -15.59
C LYS A 126 23.15 20.85 -15.61
N ASN A 127 23.07 19.96 -16.60
CA ASN A 127 24.18 19.05 -16.84
C ASN A 127 25.41 19.93 -17.06
N PRO A 128 26.51 19.75 -16.30
CA PRO A 128 27.79 20.31 -16.71
C PRO A 128 28.00 19.87 -18.16
N ALA A 129 28.36 20.81 -19.04
CA ALA A 129 28.54 20.53 -20.45
C ALA A 129 29.46 19.29 -20.62
N GLY A 130 28.92 18.19 -21.16
CA GLY A 130 29.68 16.97 -21.42
C GLY A 130 29.08 15.63 -20.96
N PHE A 131 28.06 15.61 -20.08
CA PHE A 131 27.42 14.34 -19.68
C PHE A 131 26.21 14.00 -20.57
N ASN A 132 26.43 13.07 -21.51
CA ASN A 132 25.42 12.57 -22.45
C ASN A 132 24.69 11.36 -21.84
N THR A 133 23.66 11.58 -21.02
CA THR A 133 22.79 10.50 -20.55
C THR A 133 21.82 10.12 -21.66
N LYS A 134 22.10 9.02 -22.37
CA LYS A 134 21.11 8.37 -23.25
C LYS A 134 19.95 7.90 -22.39
N ILE A 135 18.88 8.67 -22.30
CA ILE A 135 17.60 8.21 -21.76
C ILE A 135 16.84 7.62 -22.94
N ASN A 136 16.54 6.33 -22.86
CA ASN A 136 15.72 5.61 -23.83
C ASN A 136 14.34 6.25 -23.92
N GLU A 137 14.08 6.93 -25.03
CA GLU A 137 12.73 7.22 -25.50
C GLU A 137 12.14 5.91 -26.03
N ASN A 138 11.27 5.29 -25.24
CA ASN A 138 10.31 4.34 -25.76
C ASN A 138 9.08 4.34 -24.87
N LYS A 139 8.07 5.12 -25.30
CA LYS A 139 6.64 4.79 -25.25
C LYS A 139 5.83 5.94 -25.85
N SER A 140 5.89 6.01 -27.17
CA SER A 140 4.79 6.51 -27.99
C SER A 140 4.21 5.29 -28.69
N GLN A 141 2.88 5.25 -28.84
CA GLN A 141 2.04 4.20 -29.45
C GLN A 141 1.38 3.24 -28.46
N ILE A 142 0.26 3.69 -27.92
CA ILE A 142 -0.96 2.87 -27.89
C ILE A 142 -2.06 3.79 -28.45
N THR A 143 -2.38 3.59 -29.73
CA THR A 143 -3.69 3.87 -30.32
C THR A 143 -4.64 2.74 -29.96
#